data_AF-A0A0R1QA58-F1
#
_entry.id   AF-A0A0R1QA58-F1
#
_cell.length_a   1.000
_cell.length_b   1.000
_cell.length_c   1.000
_cell.angle_alpha   90.00
_cell.angle_beta   90.00
_cell.angle_gamma   90.00
#
_symmetry.space_group_name_H-M   'P 1'
#
loop_
_entity.id
_entity.type
_entity.pdbx_description
1 polymer ?
#
loop_
_entity_poly.entity_id
_entity_poly.type
_entity_poly.pdbx_seq_one_letter_code
_entity_poly.pdbx_strand_id
1 'polypeptide(L)' 'MDTAIATLRKNLPWIINAAKSPYSNGPIEGVNRKIKELKRSCYGFANQANMFVRVYQLIA' A
#
# COMPACT_ATOMS: atom_id res chain seq x y z
N MET A 1 -7.62 -26.65 5.24
CA MET A 1 -8.59 -25.55 5.15
C MET A 1 -7.94 -24.45 4.35
N ASP A 2 -8.58 -23.98 3.29
CA ASP A 2 -8.01 -22.93 2.43
C ASP A 2 -7.86 -21.62 3.21
N THR A 3 -6.61 -21.16 3.35
CA THR A 3 -6.25 -19.96 4.13
C THR A 3 -6.87 -18.71 3.54
N ALA A 4 -7.00 -18.61 2.22
CA ALA A 4 -7.65 -17.48 1.56
C ALA A 4 -9.13 -17.39 1.93
N ILE A 5 -9.82 -18.54 1.95
CA ILE A 5 -11.25 -18.62 2.33
C ILE A 5 -11.42 -18.25 3.81
N ALA A 6 -10.53 -18.73 4.69
CA ALA A 6 -10.58 -18.39 6.11
C ALA A 6 -10.36 -16.90 6.36
N THR A 7 -9.38 -16.28 5.68
CA THR A 7 -9.11 -14.84 5.76
C THR A 7 -10.26 -14.00 5.20
N LEU A 8 -10.88 -14.43 4.09
CA LEU A 8 -12.05 -13.76 3.53
C LEU A 8 -13.21 -13.75 4.52
N ARG A 9 -13.55 -14.92 5.09
CA ARG A 9 -14.64 -15.05 6.08
C ARG A 9 -14.38 -14.18 7.32
N LYS A 10 -13.14 -14.14 7.81
CA LYS A 10 -12.75 -13.30 8.95
C LYS A 10 -12.94 -11.81 8.69
N ASN A 11 -12.68 -11.34 7.47
CA ASN A 11 -12.69 -9.91 7.13
C ASN A 11 -13.96 -9.43 6.42
N LEU A 12 -14.95 -10.32 6.21
CA LEU A 12 -16.17 -10.02 5.47
C LEU A 12 -16.92 -8.75 5.92
N PRO A 13 -17.06 -8.44 7.23
CA PRO A 13 -17.73 -7.21 7.67
C PRO A 13 -17.02 -5.93 7.17
N TRP A 14 -15.69 -5.94 7.17
CA TRP A 14 -14.88 -4.80 6.70
C TRP A 14 -14.99 -4.62 5.19
N ILE A 15 -15.03 -5.72 4.44
CA ILE A 15 -15.21 -5.70 2.99
C ILE A 15 -16.57 -5.09 2.62
N ILE A 16 -17.63 -5.49 3.32
CA ILE A 16 -18.98 -4.92 3.12
C ILE A 16 -18.98 -3.42 3.42
N ASN A 17 -18.33 -2.99 4.50
CA ASN A 17 -18.23 -1.57 4.84
C ASN A 17 -17.41 -0.78 3.81
N ALA A 18 -16.31 -1.34 3.33
CA ALA A 18 -15.50 -0.73 2.28
C ALA A 18 -16.27 -0.60 0.95
N ALA A 19 -17.08 -1.61 0.58
CA ALA A 19 -17.90 -1.56 -0.64
C ALA A 19 -19.02 -0.50 -0.58
N LYS A 20 -19.48 -0.13 0.63
CA LYS A 20 -20.47 0.94 0.83
C LYS A 20 -19.85 2.33 0.95
N SER A 21 -18.53 2.40 1.13
CA SER A 21 -17.80 3.65 1.29
C SER A 21 -17.73 4.42 -0.04
N PRO A 22 -17.87 5.75 -0.03
CA PRO A 22 -17.59 6.57 -1.21
C PRO A 22 -16.08 6.74 -1.47
N TYR A 23 -15.23 6.37 -0.50
CA TYR A 23 -13.79 6.51 -0.60
C TYR A 23 -13.14 5.35 -1.35
N SER A 24 -12.26 5.69 -2.29
CA SER A 24 -11.44 4.72 -3.02
C SER A 24 -10.07 4.56 -2.38
N ASN A 25 -9.52 3.34 -2.42
CA ASN A 25 -8.12 3.07 -2.07
C ASN A 25 -7.14 3.54 -3.16
N GLY A 26 -7.62 4.00 -4.31
CA GLY A 26 -6.80 4.41 -5.46
C GLY A 26 -5.68 5.41 -5.13
N PRO A 27 -5.92 6.48 -4.35
CA PRO A 27 -4.85 7.40 -3.95
C PRO A 27 -3.75 6.71 -3.12
N ILE A 28 -4.14 5.86 -2.17
CA ILE A 28 -3.22 5.11 -1.30
C ILE A 28 -2.42 4.10 -2.13
N GLU A 29 -3.08 3.39 -3.05
CA GLU A 29 -2.43 2.47 -3.98
C GLU A 29 -1.47 3.18 -4.92
N GLY A 30 -1.81 4.39 -5.38
CA GLY A 30 -0.95 5.24 -6.19
C GLY A 30 0.34 5.63 -5.46
N VAL A 31 0.24 6.04 -4.20
CA VAL A 31 1.41 6.31 -3.34
C VAL A 31 2.25 5.05 -3.16
N ASN A 32 1.62 3.92 -2.85
CA ASN A 32 2.31 2.63 -2.71
C ASN A 32 3.05 2.23 -3.98
N ARG A 33 2.49 2.50 -5.17
CA ARG A 33 3.15 2.25 -6.45
C ARG A 33 4.40 3.11 -6.61
N LYS A 34 4.31 4.43 -6.37
CA LYS A 34 5.45 5.36 -6.42
C LYS A 34 6.60 4.91 -5.50
N ILE A 35 6.29 4.52 -4.27
CA ILE A 35 7.29 4.03 -3.31
C ILE A 35 7.93 2.73 -3.80
N LYS A 36 7.14 1.79 -4.33
CA LYS A 36 7.68 0.53 -4.88
C LYS A 36 8.55 0.77 -6.12
N GLU A 37 8.17 1.69 -7.00
CA GLU A 37 8.98 2.10 -8.16
C GLU A 37 10.30 2.72 -7.73
N LEU A 38 10.28 3.67 -6.78
CA LEU A 38 11.48 4.27 -6.20
C LEU A 38 12.44 3.20 -5.65
N LYS A 39 11.92 2.21 -4.91
CA LYS A 39 12.75 1.11 -4.40
C LYS A 39 13.36 0.26 -5.51
N ARG A 40 12.63 0.02 -6.61
CA ARG A 40 13.14 -0.75 -7.77
C ARG A 40 14.21 0.01 -8.53
N SER A 41 14.05 1.32 -8.73
CA SER A 41 15.02 2.14 -9.48
C SER A 41 16.35 2.32 -8.75
N CYS A 42 16.35 2.34 -7.41
CA CYS A 42 17.55 2.64 -6.63
C CYS A 42 18.45 1.43 -6.35
N TYR A 43 18.07 0.21 -6.76
CA TYR A 43 18.78 -1.04 -6.40
C TYR A 43 19.04 -1.22 -4.89
N GLY A 44 18.23 -0.55 -4.05
CA GLY A 44 18.38 -0.50 -2.60
C GLY A 44 18.72 0.89 -2.07
N PHE A 45 18.58 1.07 -0.76
CA PHE A 45 18.99 2.29 -0.07
C PHE A 45 20.04 1.92 0.97
N ALA A 46 21.24 2.51 0.88
CA ALA A 46 22.29 2.29 1.87
C ALA A 46 21.91 2.85 3.27
N ASN A 47 21.02 3.85 3.30
CA ASN A 47 20.53 4.46 4.53
C ASN A 47 19.01 4.64 4.44
N GLN A 48 18.30 4.17 5.47
CA GLN A 48 16.84 4.28 5.57
C GLN A 48 16.36 5.73 5.70
N ALA A 49 17.14 6.62 6.32
CA ALA A 49 16.84 8.05 6.36
C ALA A 49 16.78 8.65 4.94
N ASN A 50 17.70 8.24 4.05
CA ASN A 50 17.71 8.69 2.67
C ASN A 50 16.51 8.15 1.88
N MET A 51 16.04 6.94 2.19
CA MET A 51 14.78 6.43 1.65
C MET A 51 13.61 7.33 2.05
N PHE A 52 13.48 7.70 3.32
CA PHE A 52 12.38 8.54 3.79
C PHE A 52 12.40 9.94 3.17
N VAL A 53 13.57 10.57 3.05
CA VAL A 53 13.72 11.85 2.34
C VAL A 53 13.21 11.75 0.89
N ARG A 54 13.57 10.67 0.19
CA ARG A 54 13.10 10.44 -1.19
C ARG A 54 11.60 10.15 -1.28
N VAL A 55 11.04 9.42 -0.32
CA VAL A 55 9.59 9.19 -0.25
C VAL A 55 8.85 10.50 0.01
N TYR A 56 9.34 11.34 0.92
CA TYR A 56 8.75 12.65 1.20
C TYR A 56 8.72 13.54 -0.05
N GLN A 57 9.80 13.56 -0.84
CA GLN A 57 9.87 14.28 -2.11
C GLN A 57 8.91 13.77 -3.21
N LEU A 58 8.35 12.56 -3.10
CA LEU A 58 7.39 12.01 -4.09
C LEU A 58 5.93 12.32 -3.76
N ILE A 59 5.67 12.74 -2.53
CA ILE A 59 4.35 12.95 -1.94
C ILE A 59 4.09 14.46 -1.71
N ALA A 60 5.15 15.25 -1.47
CA ALA A 60 5.13 16.71 -1.52
C ALA A 60 4.92 17.21 -2.95
#